data_AF-A0A1Y2NUA7-F1
#
_entry.id   AF-A0A1Y2NUA7-F1
#
_cell.length_a   1.000
_cell.length_b   1.000
_cell.length_c   1.000
_cell.angle_alpha   90.00
_cell.angle_beta   90.00
_cell.angle_gamma   90.00
#
_symmetry.space_group_name_H-M   'P 1'
#
loop_
_entity.id
_entity.type
_entity.pdbx_description
1 polymer ?
#
loop_
_entity_poly.entity_id
_entity_poly.type
_entity_poly.pdbx_seq_one_letter_code
_entity_poly.pdbx_strand_id
1 'polypeptide(L)'
;MFGSKKTPEEKAAAARQRQITTAAAAAGLTVIGGKFRAPNQEPVPIEGARITIERGEEAGKRVTATRVLLTGLFALLIKKDMNQLFITIENGDKVMLCPVPATKEGAARVLATIINGEATGVSKGD
;
A
#
# COMPACT_ATOMS: atom_id res chain seq x y z
N MET A 1 -30.68 -28.48 -7.83
CA MET A 1 -30.22 -27.36 -6.97
C MET A 1 -29.60 -26.30 -7.87
N PHE A 2 -30.22 -25.12 -7.99
CA PHE A 2 -29.78 -24.07 -8.90
C PHE A 2 -28.52 -23.41 -8.37
N GLY A 3 -27.39 -23.62 -9.06
CA GLY A 3 -26.17 -22.87 -8.84
C GLY A 3 -26.36 -21.44 -9.30
N SER A 4 -26.52 -20.51 -8.36
CA SER A 4 -26.56 -19.07 -8.63
C SER A 4 -25.28 -18.65 -9.35
N LYS A 5 -25.39 -18.40 -10.65
CA LYS A 5 -24.32 -17.77 -11.43
C LYS A 5 -24.12 -16.37 -10.84
N LYS A 6 -22.91 -16.10 -10.33
CA LYS A 6 -22.52 -14.77 -9.83
C LYS A 6 -23.01 -13.66 -10.75
N THR A 7 -23.56 -12.60 -10.17
CA THR A 7 -24.03 -11.44 -10.94
C THR A 7 -22.85 -10.79 -11.68
N PRO A 8 -23.09 -10.02 -12.75
CA PRO A 8 -22.00 -9.31 -13.46
C PRO A 8 -21.16 -8.43 -12.52
N GLU A 9 -21.79 -7.80 -11.53
CA GLU A 9 -21.15 -6.96 -10.51
C GLU A 9 -20.23 -7.75 -9.59
N GLU A 10 -20.68 -8.91 -9.09
CA GLU A 10 -19.85 -9.79 -8.26
C GLU A 10 -18.63 -10.33 -9.03
N LYS A 11 -18.78 -10.56 -10.34
CA LYS A 11 -17.66 -10.96 -11.21
C LYS A 11 -16.66 -9.80 -11.40
N ALA A 12 -17.15 -8.58 -11.60
CA ALA A 12 -16.30 -7.39 -11.72
C ALA A 12 -15.53 -7.11 -10.42
N ALA A 13 -16.20 -7.21 -9.26
CA ALA A 13 -15.57 -7.08 -7.95
C ALA A 13 -14.50 -8.16 -7.71
N ALA A 14 -14.79 -9.42 -8.06
CA ALA A 14 -13.82 -10.50 -7.96
C ALA A 14 -12.61 -10.32 -8.90
N ALA A 15 -12.83 -9.82 -10.12
CA ALA A 15 -11.76 -9.51 -11.07
C ALA A 15 -10.86 -8.39 -10.55
N ARG A 16 -11.45 -7.30 -10.03
CA ARG A 16 -10.72 -6.20 -9.41
C ARG A 16 -9.91 -6.68 -8.21
N GLN A 17 -10.50 -7.50 -7.34
CA GLN A 17 -9.79 -8.06 -6.18
C GLN A 17 -8.58 -8.91 -6.59
N ARG A 18 -8.70 -9.70 -7.67
CA ARG A 18 -7.58 -10.47 -8.22
C ARG A 18 -6.48 -9.56 -8.75
N GLN A 19 -6.83 -8.52 -9.51
CA GLN A 19 -5.87 -7.54 -10.03
C GLN A 19 -5.11 -6.85 -8.88
N ILE A 20 -5.82 -6.40 -7.84
CA ILE A 20 -5.21 -5.79 -6.65
C ILE A 20 -4.27 -6.77 -5.96
N THR A 21 -4.69 -8.03 -5.79
CA THR A 21 -3.86 -9.06 -5.14
C THR A 21 -2.58 -9.32 -5.93
N THR A 22 -2.66 -9.42 -7.26
CA THR A 22 -1.50 -9.61 -8.13
C THR A 22 -0.56 -8.40 -8.10
N ALA A 23 -1.10 -7.18 -8.19
CA ALA A 23 -0.31 -5.95 -8.12
C ALA A 23 0.36 -5.78 -6.74
N ALA A 24 -0.35 -6.12 -5.67
CA ALA A 24 0.18 -6.11 -4.31
C ALA A 24 1.35 -7.09 -4.15
N ALA A 25 1.20 -8.33 -4.64
CA ALA A 25 2.27 -9.31 -4.61
C ALA A 25 3.51 -8.84 -5.40
N ALA A 26 3.31 -8.25 -6.58
CA ALA A 26 4.39 -7.67 -7.38
C ALA A 26 5.11 -6.53 -6.62
N ALA A 27 4.35 -5.68 -5.92
CA ALA A 27 4.87 -4.62 -5.07
C ALA A 27 5.54 -5.13 -3.77
N GLY A 28 5.38 -6.42 -3.42
CA GLY A 28 5.94 -7.01 -2.20
C GLY A 28 5.03 -6.94 -0.97
N LEU A 29 3.74 -6.68 -1.18
CA LEU A 29 2.73 -6.65 -0.13
C LEU A 29 1.93 -7.95 -0.08
N THR A 30 1.47 -8.30 1.11
CA THR A 30 0.60 -9.47 1.33
C THR A 30 -0.86 -9.02 1.45
N VAL A 31 -1.76 -9.68 0.72
CA VAL A 31 -3.21 -9.47 0.79
C VAL A 31 -3.90 -10.75 1.23
N ILE A 32 -4.66 -10.70 2.31
CA ILE A 32 -5.44 -11.84 2.82
C ILE A 32 -6.82 -11.35 3.24
N GLY A 33 -7.88 -11.96 2.65
CA GLY A 33 -9.26 -11.64 3.00
C GLY A 33 -9.65 -10.18 2.73
N GLY A 34 -9.17 -9.59 1.62
CA GLY A 34 -9.48 -8.20 1.26
C GLY A 34 -8.74 -7.14 2.08
N LYS A 35 -7.72 -7.54 2.86
CA LYS A 35 -6.92 -6.64 3.70
C LYS A 35 -5.44 -6.78 3.39
N PHE A 36 -4.72 -5.67 3.41
CA PHE A 36 -3.26 -5.67 3.46
C PHE A 36 -2.80 -6.20 4.82
N ARG A 37 -1.75 -7.01 4.83
CA ARG A 37 -1.16 -7.58 6.04
C ARG A 37 0.36 -7.43 6.03
N ALA A 38 0.89 -7.08 7.19
CA ALA A 38 2.32 -7.09 7.48
C ALA A 38 2.54 -7.62 8.90
N PRO A 39 3.70 -8.23 9.20
CA PRO A 39 4.04 -8.65 10.55
C PRO A 39 3.96 -7.47 11.53
N ASN A 40 3.39 -7.69 12.71
CA ASN A 40 3.31 -6.72 13.80
C ASN A 40 2.57 -5.41 13.46
N GLN A 41 1.73 -5.40 12.43
CA GLN A 41 0.89 -4.25 12.07
C GLN A 41 -0.57 -4.67 11.93
N GLU A 42 -1.48 -3.75 12.25
CA GLU A 42 -2.91 -4.00 12.09
C GLU A 42 -3.28 -4.16 10.61
N PRO A 43 -4.11 -5.16 10.24
CA PRO A 43 -4.57 -5.30 8.87
C PRO A 43 -5.39 -4.10 8.39
N VAL A 44 -5.04 -3.55 7.23
CA VAL A 44 -5.71 -2.41 6.60
C VAL A 44 -6.65 -2.89 5.49
N PRO A 45 -7.96 -2.61 5.52
CA PRO A 45 -8.87 -2.96 4.44
C PRO A 45 -8.50 -2.28 3.13
N ILE A 46 -8.63 -3.00 2.01
CA ILE A 46 -8.36 -2.46 0.66
C ILE A 46 -9.40 -1.41 0.26
N GLU A 47 -10.66 -1.63 0.62
CA GLU A 47 -11.74 -0.71 0.29
C GLU A 47 -11.62 0.59 1.09
N GLY A 48 -11.57 1.73 0.40
CA GLY A 48 -11.31 3.03 1.02
C GLY A 48 -9.84 3.26 1.39
N ALA A 49 -8.93 2.34 1.03
CA ALA A 49 -7.51 2.55 1.26
C ALA A 49 -6.93 3.64 0.35
N ARG A 50 -5.95 4.36 0.87
CA ARG A 50 -5.07 5.25 0.10
C ARG A 50 -3.65 4.74 0.21
N ILE A 51 -2.94 4.68 -0.92
CA ILE A 51 -1.52 4.30 -0.97
C ILE A 51 -0.66 5.51 -1.30
N THR A 52 0.42 5.67 -0.55
CA THR A 52 1.49 6.66 -0.78
C THR A 52 2.82 5.93 -0.88
N ILE A 53 3.70 6.36 -1.78
CA ILE A 53 5.00 5.74 -2.04
C ILE A 53 6.09 6.80 -1.86
N GLU A 54 7.08 6.48 -1.04
CA GLU A 54 8.17 7.40 -0.73
C GLU A 54 9.52 6.68 -0.77
N ARG A 55 10.57 7.38 -1.19
CA ARG A 55 11.96 6.88 -1.07
C ARG A 55 12.52 7.20 0.32
N GLY A 56 13.40 6.36 0.84
CA GLY A 56 14.01 6.54 2.17
C GLY A 56 14.66 7.91 2.42
N GLU A 57 15.23 8.56 1.40
CA GLU A 57 15.78 9.93 1.50
C GLU A 57 14.72 11.02 1.77
N GLU A 58 13.49 10.83 1.29
CA GLU A 58 12.41 11.83 1.33
C GLU A 58 11.32 11.49 2.37
N ALA A 59 11.17 10.20 2.71
CA ALA A 59 10.24 9.72 3.75
C ALA A 59 10.54 10.35 5.12
N GLY A 60 11.81 10.67 5.39
CA GLY A 60 12.24 11.35 6.61
C GLY A 60 11.78 12.81 6.74
N LYS A 61 11.23 13.44 5.68
CA LYS A 61 10.81 14.85 5.71
C LYS A 61 9.29 15.08 5.60
N ARG A 62 8.52 14.21 4.94
CA ARG A 62 7.08 14.44 4.66
C ARG A 62 6.11 13.68 5.57
N VAL A 63 6.45 12.46 6.01
CA VAL A 63 5.61 11.71 6.96
C VAL A 63 5.79 12.23 8.41
N THR A 64 6.72 13.17 8.58
CA THR A 64 7.41 13.44 9.84
C THR A 64 6.70 14.38 10.81
N ALA A 65 5.66 15.13 10.43
CA ALA A 65 5.01 16.01 11.41
C ALA A 65 3.90 15.31 12.21
N THR A 66 3.05 14.50 11.57
CA THR A 66 1.79 14.07 12.22
C THR A 66 1.66 12.55 12.41
N ARG A 67 2.33 11.71 11.60
CA ARG A 67 2.09 10.25 11.61
C ARG A 67 3.29 9.39 12.02
N VAL A 68 4.52 9.80 11.71
CA VAL A 68 5.73 9.12 12.23
C VAL A 68 5.91 9.34 13.74
N LEU A 69 5.48 10.49 14.26
CA LEU A 69 5.55 10.81 15.70
C LEU A 69 4.67 9.87 16.54
N LEU A 70 3.56 9.38 15.99
CA LEU A 70 2.66 8.42 16.64
C LEU A 70 3.14 6.96 16.50
N THR A 71 4.10 6.69 15.61
CA THR A 71 4.58 5.34 15.31
C THR A 71 6.09 5.25 15.54
N GLY A 72 6.52 5.62 16.76
CA GLY A 72 7.90 5.87 17.20
C GLY A 72 8.96 4.76 17.02
N LEU A 73 8.61 3.60 16.45
CA LEU A 73 9.58 2.57 16.02
C LEU A 73 10.16 2.81 14.62
N PHE A 74 9.50 3.61 13.76
CA PHE A 74 9.86 3.71 12.33
C PHE A 74 10.90 4.79 12.00
N ALA A 75 11.06 5.83 12.82
CA ALA A 75 12.12 6.82 12.64
C ALA A 75 13.53 6.18 12.64
N LEU A 76 13.68 5.02 13.29
CA LEU A 76 14.93 4.26 13.35
C LEU A 76 15.15 3.36 12.11
N LEU A 77 14.09 2.86 11.45
CA LEU A 77 14.21 2.01 10.26
C LEU A 77 14.50 2.83 8.99
N ILE A 78 13.92 4.03 8.88
CA ILE A 78 14.18 4.97 7.76
C ILE A 78 15.67 5.31 7.67
N LYS A 79 16.38 5.38 8.80
CA LYS A 79 17.82 5.70 8.85
C LYS A 79 18.72 4.55 8.41
N LYS A 80 18.22 3.32 8.34
CA LYS A 80 19.05 2.11 8.17
C LYS A 80 19.24 1.70 6.71
N ASP A 81 18.35 2.06 5.80
CA ASP A 81 18.42 1.56 4.42
C ASP A 81 17.83 2.54 3.39
N MET A 82 18.68 3.44 2.89
CA MET A 82 18.31 4.51 1.93
C MET A 82 17.86 3.95 0.56
N ASN A 83 18.13 2.66 0.29
CA ASN A 83 17.73 1.98 -0.94
C ASN A 83 16.34 1.33 -0.86
N GLN A 84 15.57 1.62 0.18
CA GLN A 84 14.21 1.12 0.34
C GLN A 84 13.16 2.17 -0.06
N LEU A 85 12.06 1.66 -0.60
CA LEU A 85 10.82 2.39 -0.76
C LEU A 85 9.91 2.07 0.42
N PHE A 86 9.21 3.07 0.92
CA PHE A 86 8.18 2.91 1.92
C PHE A 86 6.82 3.05 1.24
N ILE A 87 6.03 1.99 1.29
CA ILE A 87 4.63 2.01 0.88
C ILE A 87 3.79 2.24 2.13
N THR A 88 3.13 3.38 2.20
CA THR A 88 2.17 3.72 3.26
C THR A 88 0.76 3.44 2.76
N ILE A 89 -0.02 2.73 3.55
CA ILE A 89 -1.40 2.34 3.27
C ILE A 89 -2.27 2.88 4.40
N GLU A 90 -3.25 3.70 4.06
CA GLU A 90 -4.08 4.41 5.03
C GLU A 90 -5.55 4.10 4.78
N ASN A 91 -6.33 3.86 5.84
CA ASN A 91 -7.77 3.68 5.75
C ASN A 91 -8.42 4.13 7.07
N GLY A 92 -8.99 5.35 7.07
CA GLY A 92 -9.46 6.00 8.29
C GLY A 92 -8.33 6.14 9.31
N ASP A 93 -8.54 5.59 10.50
CA ASP A 93 -7.55 5.61 11.60
C ASP A 93 -6.45 4.54 11.48
N LYS A 94 -6.54 3.65 10.48
CA LYS A 94 -5.57 2.58 10.28
C LYS A 94 -4.49 3.00 9.32
N VAL A 95 -3.25 2.74 9.70
CA VAL A 95 -2.06 2.99 8.88
C VAL A 95 -1.17 1.76 8.91
N MET A 96 -0.68 1.36 7.74
CA MET A 96 0.32 0.32 7.57
C MET A 96 1.45 0.88 6.73
N LEU A 97 2.68 0.60 7.14
CA LEU A 97 3.89 1.02 6.44
C LEU A 97 4.73 -0.20 6.11
N CYS A 98 5.00 -0.39 4.82
CA CYS A 98 5.67 -1.56 4.30
C CYS A 98 6.95 -1.16 3.58
N PRO A 99 8.13 -1.44 4.14
CA PRO A 99 9.38 -1.29 3.41
C PRO A 99 9.45 -2.33 2.30
N VAL A 100 9.79 -1.90 1.09
CA VAL A 100 9.99 -2.76 -0.07
C VAL A 100 11.26 -2.35 -0.81
N PRO A 101 11.92 -3.28 -1.54
CA PRO A 101 13.10 -2.92 -2.34
C PRO A 101 12.79 -1.83 -3.38
N ALA A 102 13.72 -0.89 -3.60
CA ALA A 102 13.56 0.16 -4.61
C ALA A 102 13.29 -0.37 -6.04
N THR A 103 13.77 -1.58 -6.35
CA THR A 103 13.50 -2.24 -7.64
C THR A 103 12.01 -2.50 -7.89
N LYS A 104 11.17 -2.46 -6.85
CA LYS A 104 9.71 -2.66 -6.95
C LYS A 104 8.93 -1.37 -7.17
N GLU A 105 9.59 -0.23 -7.38
CA GLU A 105 8.93 1.07 -7.56
C GLU A 105 7.84 1.06 -8.62
N GLY A 106 8.13 0.50 -9.80
CA GLY A 106 7.16 0.43 -10.90
C GLY A 106 5.91 -0.33 -10.51
N ALA A 107 6.07 -1.49 -9.86
CA ALA A 107 4.95 -2.30 -9.38
C ALA A 107 4.17 -1.59 -8.26
N ALA A 108 4.86 -0.90 -7.35
CA ALA A 108 4.23 -0.13 -6.29
C ALA A 108 3.36 1.01 -6.87
N ARG A 109 3.85 1.73 -7.88
CA ARG A 109 3.11 2.80 -8.56
C ARG A 109 1.86 2.28 -9.27
N VAL A 110 1.95 1.12 -9.92
CA VAL A 110 0.79 0.47 -10.55
C VAL A 110 -0.26 0.12 -9.50
N LEU A 111 0.16 -0.47 -8.37
CA LEU A 111 -0.75 -0.77 -7.28
C LEU A 111 -1.41 0.50 -6.73
N ALA A 112 -0.62 1.54 -6.47
CA ALA A 112 -1.14 2.80 -5.94
C ALA A 112 -2.14 3.45 -6.91
N THR A 113 -1.90 3.36 -8.22
CA THR A 113 -2.84 3.82 -9.25
C THR A 113 -4.16 3.03 -9.22
N ILE A 114 -4.10 1.70 -9.07
CA ILE A 114 -5.29 0.84 -8.99
C ILE A 114 -6.13 1.15 -7.74
N ILE A 115 -5.47 1.45 -6.62
CA ILE A 115 -6.12 1.69 -5.33
C ILE A 115 -6.67 3.12 -5.25
N ASN A 116 -5.87 4.12 -5.60
CA ASN A 116 -6.26 5.52 -5.51
C ASN A 116 -7.19 5.94 -6.65
N GLY A 117 -7.21 5.21 -7.76
CA GLY A 117 -8.04 5.53 -8.94
C GLY A 117 -7.45 6.62 -9.84
N GLU A 118 -6.24 7.08 -9.55
CA GLU A 118 -5.53 8.14 -10.27
C GLU A 118 -4.04 7.81 -10.40
N ALA A 119 -3.37 8.37 -11.42
CA ALA A 119 -1.94 8.16 -11.61
C ALA A 119 -1.15 8.77 -10.45
N THR A 120 -0.58 7.90 -9.61
CA THR A 120 0.23 8.33 -8.46
C THR A 120 1.69 8.53 -8.86
N GLY A 121 2.15 9.78 -8.82
CA GLY A 121 3.57 10.11 -8.90
C GLY A 121 4.29 9.85 -7.57
N VAL A 122 5.58 9.54 -7.61
CA VAL A 122 6.47 9.88 -6.48
C VAL A 122 6.55 11.40 -6.51
N SER A 123 6.07 12.04 -5.46
CA SER A 123 6.08 13.49 -5.34
C SER A 123 7.52 13.95 -5.14
N LYS A 124 8.22 14.23 -6.23
CA LYS A 124 9.47 14.98 -6.21
C LYS A 124 9.12 16.37 -5.66
N GLY A 125 9.65 16.74 -4.50
CA GLY A 125 9.41 18.08 -3.97
C GLY A 125 10.07 19.14 -4.85
N ASP A 126 9.30 20.18 -5.19
CA ASP A 126 9.87 21.49 -5.53
C ASP A 126 10.68 22.04 -4.35
#